data_AF-K2QP83-F1
#
_entry.id   AF-K2QP83-F1
#
_cell.length_a   1.000
_cell.length_b   1.000
_cell.length_c   1.000
_cell.angle_alpha   90.00
_cell.angle_beta   90.00
_cell.angle_gamma   90.00
#
_symmetry.space_group_name_H-M   'P 1'
#
loop_
_entity.id
_entity.type
_entity.pdbx_description
1 polymer ?
#
loop_
_entity_poly.entity_id
_entity_poly.type
_entity_poly.pdbx_seq_one_letter_code
_entity_poly.pdbx_strand_id
1 'polypeptide(L)'
;MEYFNHADEGVDGFVLEPNKWDDTKVDEIILPKLYRAQMEALDERGFLGDYTIDNAQFCYRTQVALRALVLPGNTWRRFADGFDEGDRERDSVNERLVQILKQYERDIDKIDKKVQALPESDRRSTLQKRWDQIRTIIGALLVQVEG
;
A
#
# COMPACT_ATOMS: atom_id res chain seq x y z
N MET A 1 12.07 3.72 55.41
CA MET A 1 12.35 3.85 53.97
C MET A 1 11.22 3.15 53.25
N GLU A 2 10.21 3.93 52.89
CA GLU A 2 9.07 3.49 52.08
C GLU A 2 9.38 3.70 50.60
N TYR A 3 8.43 3.26 49.78
CA TYR A 3 8.29 3.33 48.32
C TYR A 3 8.73 2.08 47.54
N PHE A 4 7.86 1.33 46.84
CA PHE A 4 6.41 1.51 46.58
C PHE A 4 5.77 0.19 46.06
N ASN A 5 4.44 0.16 46.12
CA ASN A 5 3.52 -0.95 45.87
C ASN A 5 3.31 -1.31 44.38
N HIS A 6 2.73 -2.51 44.21
CA HIS A 6 2.01 -3.05 43.05
C HIS A 6 0.93 -2.13 42.43
N ALA A 7 0.50 -2.53 41.21
CA ALA A 7 -0.61 -2.05 40.36
C ALA A 7 -0.21 -0.91 39.39
N ASP A 8 -0.68 -0.82 38.14
CA ASP A 8 -1.81 -1.46 37.48
C ASP A 8 -1.66 -1.35 35.95
N GLU A 9 -2.51 -2.10 35.27
CA GLU A 9 -2.93 -2.08 33.87
C GLU A 9 -2.84 -0.73 33.11
N GLY A 10 -2.46 -0.78 31.83
CA GLY A 10 -2.53 0.37 30.94
C GLY A 10 -2.07 0.06 29.51
N VAL A 11 -2.92 -0.59 28.73
CA VAL A 11 -2.87 -0.58 27.26
C VAL A 11 -3.11 0.85 26.79
N ASP A 12 -2.06 1.67 26.75
CA ASP A 12 -2.11 2.93 26.03
C ASP A 12 -1.85 2.66 24.55
N GLY A 13 -2.97 2.48 23.85
CA GLY A 13 -3.06 2.74 22.42
C GLY A 13 -2.67 4.20 22.18
N PHE A 14 -1.37 4.43 22.02
CA PHE A 14 -0.85 5.67 21.46
C PHE A 14 -1.33 5.74 20.00
N VAL A 15 -2.43 6.45 19.78
CA VAL A 15 -2.69 7.07 18.49
C VAL A 15 -1.62 8.14 18.35
N LEU A 16 -0.52 7.78 17.69
CA LEU A 16 0.44 8.76 17.22
C LEU A 16 -0.34 9.74 16.33
N GLU A 17 -0.21 11.04 16.61
CA GLU A 17 -0.56 12.08 15.63
C GLU A 17 0.06 11.68 14.28
N PRO A 18 -0.60 11.95 13.13
CA PRO A 18 -0.10 11.54 11.82
C PRO A 18 1.33 12.06 11.66
N ASN A 19 2.27 11.17 11.92
CA ASN A 19 3.68 11.46 11.86
C ASN A 19 4.05 11.31 10.39
N LYS A 20 4.88 12.21 9.88
CA LYS A 20 5.45 12.15 8.53
C LYS A 20 6.23 10.85 8.19
N TRP A 21 6.25 9.88 9.10
CA TRP A 21 6.86 8.56 8.99
C TRP A 21 5.83 7.43 9.12
N ASP A 22 4.53 7.74 9.06
CA ASP A 22 3.46 6.75 9.14
C ASP A 22 3.32 6.03 7.80
N ASP A 23 4.25 5.12 7.56
CA ASP A 23 4.26 4.21 6.42
C ASP A 23 2.98 3.37 6.43
N THR A 24 2.07 3.66 5.50
CA THR A 24 0.86 2.85 5.37
C THR A 24 1.19 1.57 4.62
N LYS A 25 1.03 0.43 5.29
CA LYS A 25 1.16 -0.91 4.70
C LYS A 25 0.03 -1.16 3.71
N VAL A 26 0.39 -1.52 2.48
CA VAL A 26 -0.54 -1.79 1.37
C VAL A 26 -0.43 -3.20 0.80
N ASP A 27 0.26 -4.10 1.51
CA ASP A 27 0.35 -5.53 1.21
C ASP A 27 -1.01 -6.17 0.92
N GLU A 28 -2.00 -5.91 1.77
CA GLU A 28 -3.37 -6.45 1.63
C GLU A 28 -4.07 -6.02 0.33
N ILE A 29 -3.54 -5.01 -0.36
CA ILE A 29 -4.10 -4.48 -1.59
C ILE A 29 -3.30 -4.95 -2.81
N ILE A 30 -1.97 -4.91 -2.71
CA ILE A 30 -1.07 -5.26 -3.81
C ILE A 30 -0.94 -6.77 -3.97
N LEU A 31 -0.76 -7.52 -2.88
CA LEU A 31 -0.55 -8.97 -2.93
C LEU A 31 -1.68 -9.71 -3.66
N PRO A 32 -2.98 -9.43 -3.41
CA PRO A 32 -4.07 -10.13 -4.11
C PRO A 32 -4.14 -9.87 -5.61
N LYS A 33 -3.43 -8.88 -6.14
CA LYS A 33 -3.39 -8.59 -7.59
C LYS A 33 -2.21 -9.22 -8.30
N LEU A 34 -1.20 -9.69 -7.57
CA LEU A 34 -0.06 -10.37 -8.15
C LEU A 34 -0.47 -11.79 -8.57
N TYR A 35 -0.22 -12.14 -9.83
CA TYR A 35 -0.28 -13.53 -10.26
C TYR A 35 0.83 -14.33 -9.57
N ARG A 36 0.62 -15.64 -9.43
CA ARG A 36 1.60 -16.54 -8.80
C ARG A 36 3.02 -16.38 -9.35
N ALA A 37 3.16 -16.29 -10.68
CA ALA A 37 4.45 -16.09 -11.33
C ALA A 37 5.11 -14.74 -10.97
N GLN A 38 4.32 -13.69 -10.73
CA GLN A 38 4.84 -12.39 -10.29
C GLN A 38 5.28 -12.45 -8.82
N MET A 39 4.50 -13.12 -7.96
CA MET A 39 4.88 -13.32 -6.56
C MET A 39 6.19 -14.10 -6.45
N GLU A 40 6.32 -15.22 -7.15
CA GLU A 40 7.55 -16.03 -7.18
C GLU A 40 8.74 -15.19 -7.68
N ALA A 41 8.57 -14.44 -8.78
CA ALA A 41 9.65 -13.62 -9.32
C ALA A 41 10.05 -12.43 -8.42
N LEU A 42 9.11 -11.87 -7.64
CA LEU A 42 9.39 -10.84 -6.64
C LEU A 42 10.09 -11.43 -5.42
N ASP A 43 9.68 -12.62 -4.97
CA ASP A 43 10.27 -13.33 -3.83
C ASP A 43 11.72 -13.73 -4.11
N GLU A 44 11.99 -14.28 -5.30
CA GLU A 44 13.35 -14.60 -5.77
C GLU A 44 14.32 -13.42 -5.69
N ARG A 45 13.81 -12.18 -5.75
CA ARG A 45 14.60 -10.94 -5.69
C ARG A 45 14.47 -10.19 -4.36
N GLY A 46 13.71 -10.72 -3.39
CA GLY A 46 13.51 -10.09 -2.10
C GLY A 46 12.57 -8.87 -2.10
N PHE A 47 11.72 -8.74 -3.13
CA PHE A 47 10.72 -7.68 -3.27
C PHE A 47 9.28 -8.14 -3.01
N LEU A 48 9.08 -9.36 -2.51
CA LEU A 48 7.74 -9.79 -2.08
C LEU A 48 7.38 -9.17 -0.73
N GLY A 49 6.22 -8.51 -0.67
CA GLY A 49 5.68 -7.90 0.55
C GLY A 49 6.48 -6.72 1.13
N ASP A 50 6.03 -6.29 2.30
CA ASP A 50 6.45 -5.07 2.99
C ASP A 50 6.26 -3.83 2.14
N TYR A 51 5.12 -3.77 1.45
CA TYR A 51 4.78 -2.65 0.60
C TYR A 51 4.24 -1.51 1.45
N THR A 52 4.97 -0.40 1.45
CA THR A 52 4.59 0.82 2.15
C THR A 52 4.42 1.99 1.21
N ILE A 53 3.61 2.93 1.65
CA ILE A 53 3.42 4.24 1.04
C ILE A 53 3.58 5.26 2.16
N ASP A 54 4.45 6.25 1.95
CA ASP A 54 4.65 7.38 2.86
C ASP A 54 3.99 8.64 2.30
N ASN A 55 4.43 9.85 2.71
CA ASN A 55 3.94 11.18 2.28
C ASN A 55 3.81 11.35 0.75
N ALA A 56 2.79 10.72 0.17
CA ALA A 56 2.51 10.57 -1.25
C ALA A 56 3.50 9.74 -2.08
N GLN A 57 4.53 9.09 -1.53
CA GLN A 57 5.44 8.29 -2.35
C GLN A 57 5.37 6.79 -2.05
N PHE A 58 5.43 6.00 -3.12
CA PHE A 58 5.66 4.57 -3.01
C PHE A 58 7.10 4.31 -2.54
N CYS A 59 7.27 3.48 -1.51
CA CYS A 59 8.60 2.98 -1.20
C CYS A 59 9.15 2.17 -2.38
N TYR A 60 10.46 2.01 -2.47
CA TYR A 60 11.10 1.37 -3.63
C TYR A 60 10.58 -0.07 -3.88
N ARG A 61 10.30 -0.84 -2.83
CA ARG A 61 9.69 -2.19 -2.96
C ARG A 61 8.31 -2.12 -3.62
N THR A 62 7.50 -1.17 -3.20
CA THR A 62 6.17 -0.93 -3.78
C THR A 62 6.28 -0.51 -5.24
N GLN A 63 7.25 0.35 -5.60
CA GLN A 63 7.51 0.73 -6.98
C GLN A 63 7.92 -0.44 -7.87
N VAL A 64 8.73 -1.37 -7.35
CA VAL A 64 9.11 -2.60 -8.05
C VAL A 64 7.89 -3.52 -8.25
N ALA A 65 7.09 -3.74 -7.21
CA ALA A 65 5.90 -4.58 -7.29
C ALA A 65 4.85 -4.04 -8.29
N LEU A 66 4.62 -2.72 -8.31
CA LEU A 66 3.73 -2.08 -9.26
C LEU A 66 4.24 -2.20 -10.70
N ARG A 67 5.55 -2.05 -10.93
CA ARG A 67 6.15 -2.28 -12.25
C ARG A 67 6.05 -3.75 -12.67
N ALA A 68 6.18 -4.71 -11.75
CA ALA A 68 5.97 -6.12 -12.04
C ALA A 68 4.52 -6.46 -12.43
N LEU A 69 3.53 -5.70 -11.92
CA LEU A 69 2.12 -5.79 -12.34
C LEU A 69 1.87 -5.22 -13.74
N VAL A 70 2.61 -4.18 -14.11
CA VAL A 70 2.36 -3.36 -15.30
C VAL A 70 3.18 -3.80 -16.51
N LEU A 71 4.47 -4.05 -16.30
CA LEU A 71 5.43 -4.31 -17.36
C LEU A 71 5.40 -5.78 -17.77
N PRO A 72 5.44 -6.08 -19.08
CA PRO A 72 5.49 -7.45 -19.56
C PRO A 72 6.81 -8.12 -19.18
N GLY A 73 6.74 -9.40 -18.80
CA GLY A 73 7.90 -10.26 -18.61
C GLY A 73 8.90 -9.73 -17.58
N ASN A 74 10.15 -9.61 -18.01
CA ASN A 74 11.29 -9.31 -17.14
C ASN A 74 11.74 -7.84 -17.18
N THR A 75 11.02 -6.96 -17.87
CA THR A 75 11.43 -5.55 -18.05
C THR A 75 11.57 -4.81 -16.72
N TRP A 76 10.68 -5.08 -15.77
CA TRP A 76 10.75 -4.51 -14.41
C TRP A 76 12.00 -4.92 -13.64
N ARG A 77 12.64 -6.05 -13.99
CA ARG A 77 13.83 -6.55 -13.30
C ARG A 77 15.03 -5.62 -13.48
N ARG A 78 15.17 -4.98 -14.65
CA ARG A 78 16.25 -4.01 -14.88
C ARG A 78 16.16 -2.81 -13.95
N PHE A 79 14.93 -2.34 -13.70
CA PHE A 79 14.66 -1.30 -12.71
C PHE A 79 14.98 -1.79 -11.28
N ALA A 80 14.52 -3.00 -10.92
CA ALA A 80 14.77 -3.60 -9.61
C ALA A 80 16.26 -3.84 -9.31
N ASP A 81 17.03 -4.18 -10.35
CA ASP A 81 18.47 -4.42 -10.28
C ASP A 81 19.28 -3.11 -10.38
N GLY A 82 18.62 -1.95 -10.53
CA GLY A 82 19.25 -0.62 -10.60
C GLY A 82 19.93 -0.28 -11.93
N PHE A 83 19.72 -1.10 -12.98
CA PHE A 83 20.29 -0.88 -14.32
C PHE A 83 19.43 0.05 -15.20
N ASP A 84 18.26 0.44 -14.72
CA ASP A 84 17.34 1.33 -15.42
C ASP A 84 16.66 2.25 -14.40
N GLU A 85 16.71 3.56 -14.65
CA GLU A 85 15.99 4.55 -13.84
C GLU A 85 14.48 4.56 -14.18
N GLY A 86 14.09 3.88 -15.27
CA GLY A 86 12.70 3.70 -15.70
C GLY A 86 12.15 4.86 -16.53
N ASP A 87 13.02 5.72 -17.06
CA ASP A 87 12.64 6.93 -17.79
C ASP A 87 12.07 6.64 -19.17
N ARG A 88 12.58 5.61 -19.85
CA ARG A 88 12.15 5.29 -21.23
C ARG A 88 10.72 4.79 -21.28
N GLU A 89 10.30 4.03 -20.28
CA GLU A 89 8.96 3.47 -20.19
C GLU A 89 8.05 4.29 -19.28
N ARG A 90 8.53 5.42 -18.73
CA ARG A 90 7.85 6.20 -17.70
C ARG A 90 6.40 6.53 -18.09
N ASP A 91 6.17 7.07 -19.28
CA ASP A 91 4.82 7.47 -19.71
C ASP A 91 3.88 6.28 -19.89
N SER A 92 4.35 5.19 -20.53
CA SER A 92 3.55 3.97 -20.72
C SER A 92 3.27 3.25 -19.40
N VAL A 93 4.23 3.28 -18.47
CA VAL A 93 4.08 2.75 -17.11
C VAL A 93 3.09 3.59 -16.33
N ASN A 94 3.20 4.93 -16.39
CA ASN A 94 2.31 5.86 -15.71
C ASN A 94 0.88 5.71 -16.20
N GLU A 95 0.65 5.65 -17.52
CA GLU A 95 -0.69 5.45 -18.08
C GLU A 95 -1.32 4.15 -17.56
N ARG A 96 -0.57 3.04 -17.60
CA ARG A 96 -1.07 1.75 -17.11
C ARG A 96 -1.24 1.74 -15.59
N LEU A 97 -0.38 2.46 -14.86
CA LEU A 97 -0.48 2.63 -13.41
C LEU A 97 -1.75 3.41 -13.03
N VAL A 98 -2.07 4.50 -13.73
CA VAL A 98 -3.33 5.25 -13.55
C VAL A 98 -4.55 4.36 -13.76
N GLN A 99 -4.55 3.52 -14.80
CA GLN A 99 -5.66 2.59 -15.05
C GLN A 99 -5.84 1.59 -13.89
N ILE A 100 -4.74 1.07 -13.34
CA ILE A 100 -4.76 0.16 -12.19
C ILE A 100 -5.23 0.89 -10.94
N LEU A 101 -4.70 2.08 -10.64
CA LEU A 101 -5.07 2.87 -9.47
C LEU A 101 -6.57 3.27 -9.51
N LYS A 102 -7.10 3.65 -10.67
CA LYS A 102 -8.54 3.88 -10.86
C LYS A 102 -9.35 2.60 -10.69
N GLN A 103 -8.84 1.44 -11.09
CA GLN A 103 -9.50 0.15 -10.83
C GLN A 103 -9.48 -0.21 -9.34
N TYR A 104 -8.41 0.12 -8.64
CA TYR A 104 -8.27 -0.05 -7.21
C TYR A 104 -9.26 0.83 -6.44
N GLU A 105 -9.39 2.10 -6.80
CA GLU A 105 -10.38 3.02 -6.23
C GLU A 105 -11.80 2.44 -6.35
N ARG A 106 -12.17 1.93 -7.53
CA ARG A 106 -13.46 1.24 -7.73
C ARG A 106 -13.62 -0.03 -6.89
N ASP A 107 -12.54 -0.77 -6.64
CA ASP A 107 -12.59 -1.98 -5.81
C ASP A 107 -12.72 -1.62 -4.32
N ILE A 108 -12.08 -0.54 -3.87
CA ILE A 108 -12.25 0.02 -2.53
C ILE A 108 -13.70 0.43 -2.31
N ASP A 109 -14.34 1.10 -3.27
CA ASP A 109 -15.76 1.46 -3.16
C ASP A 109 -16.66 0.24 -2.98
N LYS A 110 -16.35 -0.89 -3.63
CA LYS A 110 -17.10 -2.13 -3.45
C LYS A 110 -16.89 -2.73 -2.06
N ILE A 111 -15.67 -2.65 -1.53
CA ILE A 111 -15.35 -3.17 -0.21
C ILE A 111 -15.97 -2.29 0.87
N ASP A 112 -15.88 -0.97 0.74
CA ASP A 112 -16.49 0.02 1.63
C ASP A 112 -18.02 -0.22 1.72
N LYS A 113 -18.70 -0.43 0.59
CA LYS A 113 -20.12 -0.83 0.59
C LYS A 113 -20.40 -2.11 1.37
N LYS A 114 -19.52 -3.12 1.29
CA LYS A 114 -19.65 -4.36 2.06
C LYS A 114 -19.41 -4.12 3.55
N VAL A 115 -18.44 -3.29 3.90
CA VAL A 115 -18.13 -2.91 5.29
C VAL A 115 -19.30 -2.12 5.89
N GLN A 116 -19.90 -1.20 5.13
CA GLN A 116 -21.08 -0.43 5.55
C GLN A 116 -22.33 -1.30 5.76
N ALA A 117 -22.42 -2.44 5.07
CA ALA A 117 -23.51 -3.40 5.27
C ALA A 117 -23.34 -4.28 6.53
N LEU A 118 -22.19 -4.24 7.19
CA LEU A 118 -21.96 -4.97 8.44
C LEU A 118 -22.67 -4.28 9.62
N PRO A 119 -23.07 -5.01 10.66
CA PRO A 119 -23.57 -4.41 11.90
C PRO A 119 -22.55 -3.41 12.49
N GLU A 120 -23.06 -2.35 13.11
CA GLU A 120 -22.24 -1.41 13.88
C GLU A 120 -21.43 -2.17 14.94
N SER A 121 -20.12 -1.98 14.91
CA SER A 121 -19.16 -2.60 15.82
C SER A 121 -17.84 -1.87 15.71
N ASP A 122 -17.02 -1.92 16.77
CA ASP A 122 -15.66 -1.37 16.74
C ASP A 122 -14.84 -1.94 15.58
N ARG A 123 -15.08 -3.22 15.23
CA ARG A 123 -14.45 -3.87 14.07
C ARG A 123 -14.86 -3.21 12.76
N ARG A 124 -16.14 -2.88 12.58
CA ARG A 124 -16.62 -2.16 11.38
C ARG A 124 -15.98 -0.77 11.32
N SER A 125 -15.97 -0.03 12.43
CA SER A 125 -15.39 1.31 12.48
C SER A 125 -13.89 1.31 12.16
N THR A 126 -13.14 0.32 12.67
CA THR A 126 -11.72 0.15 12.34
C THR A 126 -11.50 -0.17 10.86
N LEU A 127 -12.32 -1.04 10.27
CA LEU A 127 -12.25 -1.34 8.83
C LEU A 127 -12.55 -0.10 7.98
N GLN A 128 -13.56 0.70 8.34
CA GLN A 128 -13.90 1.93 7.63
C GLN A 128 -12.73 2.92 7.64
N LYS A 129 -12.17 3.21 8.84
CA LYS A 129 -11.00 4.09 8.98
C LYS A 129 -9.84 3.64 8.09
N ARG A 130 -9.57 2.34 8.06
CA ARG A 130 -8.49 1.78 7.22
C ARG A 130 -8.76 1.98 5.73
N TRP A 131 -9.98 1.72 5.25
CA TRP A 131 -10.31 1.90 3.84
C TRP A 131 -10.31 3.38 3.42
N ASP A 132 -10.67 4.30 4.32
CA ASP A 132 -10.59 5.74 4.06
C ASP A 132 -9.14 6.24 3.98
N GLN A 133 -8.24 5.72 4.84
CA GLN A 133 -6.80 5.99 4.74
C GLN A 133 -6.25 5.53 3.40
N ILE A 134 -6.58 4.30 2.99
CA ILE A 134 -6.16 3.74 1.70
C ILE A 134 -6.68 4.57 0.52
N ARG A 135 -7.96 4.98 0.56
CA ARG A 135 -8.59 5.81 -0.48
C ARG A 135 -7.87 7.14 -0.62
N THR A 136 -7.55 7.79 0.49
CA THR A 136 -6.80 9.06 0.52
C THR A 136 -5.43 8.91 -0.15
N ILE A 137 -4.72 7.83 0.17
CA ILE A 137 -3.39 7.55 -0.39
C ILE A 137 -3.44 7.30 -1.90
N ILE A 138 -4.38 6.48 -2.37
CA ILE A 138 -4.54 6.21 -3.80
C ILE A 138 -4.92 7.47 -4.56
N GLY A 139 -5.77 8.33 -3.99
CA GLY A 139 -6.10 9.63 -4.57
C GLY A 139 -4.86 10.52 -4.74
N ALA A 140 -4.01 10.62 -3.71
CA ALA A 140 -2.78 11.39 -3.78
C ALA A 140 -1.81 10.84 -4.84
N LEU A 141 -1.69 9.52 -4.95
CA LEU A 141 -0.84 8.87 -5.95
C LEU A 141 -1.35 9.05 -7.37
N LEU A 142 -2.67 9.00 -7.58
CA LEU A 142 -3.27 9.31 -8.88
C LEU A 142 -2.91 10.72 -9.33
N VAL A 143 -3.05 11.70 -8.43
CA VAL A 143 -2.68 13.10 -8.72
C VAL A 143 -1.19 13.21 -9.07
N GLN A 144 -0.31 12.49 -8.39
CA GLN A 144 1.13 12.51 -8.69
C GLN A 144 1.50 11.84 -10.01
N VAL A 145 0.82 10.75 -10.38
CA VAL A 145 1.13 10.01 -11.63
C VAL A 145 0.50 10.68 -12.85
N GLU A 146 -0.62 11.40 -12.68
CA GLU A 146 -1.29 12.16 -13.74
C GLU A 146 -0.72 13.58 -13.96
N GLY A 147 0.02 14.13 -12.99
CA GLY A 147 0.62 15.48 -13.05
C GLY A 147 2.06 15.48 -13.53
#